data_AF-A0A816GML0-F1
#
_entry.id   AF-A0A816GML0-F1
#
_cell.length_a   1.000
_cell.length_b   1.000
_cell.length_c   1.000
_cell.angle_alpha   90.00
_cell.angle_beta   90.00
_cell.angle_gamma   90.00
#
_symmetry.space_group_name_H-M   'P 1'
#
loop_
_entity.id
_entity.type
_entity.pdbx_description
1 polymer ?
#
loop_
_entity_poly.entity_id
_entity_poly.type
_entity_poly.pdbx_seq_one_letter_code
_entity_poly.pdbx_strand_id
1 'polypeptide(L)'
;NPDPSHPIHLIGCISGVEQLDVHGTNVIYNKSKSDGNEETPLESNHTHFIFIDDGTKHQYGGENEFRAQFERAISEESFSLESTINNNQMKDKSRQSDSIPVVLVVIDGGLETIKKVHESVIENKIPVVLLADTGGCCDLFAKCYQLYNEYHLTLKLPD
;
A
#
# COMPACT_ATOMS: atom_id res chain seq x y z
N ASN A 1 -17.57 8.75 -23.95
CA ASN A 1 -16.99 7.82 -24.92
C ASN A 1 -15.49 7.89 -24.75
N PRO A 2 -14.80 6.81 -24.34
CA PRO A 2 -13.34 6.80 -24.34
C PRO A 2 -12.81 7.06 -25.75
N ASP A 3 -11.68 7.76 -25.84
CA ASP A 3 -11.03 8.08 -27.11
C ASP A 3 -10.45 6.78 -27.73
N PRO A 4 -10.87 6.37 -28.93
CA PRO A 4 -10.35 5.16 -29.58
C PRO A 4 -8.85 5.25 -29.93
N SER A 5 -8.23 6.43 -29.84
CA SER A 5 -6.78 6.60 -29.99
C SER A 5 -5.97 6.25 -28.74
N HIS A 6 -6.63 6.18 -27.58
CA HIS A 6 -6.03 5.82 -26.29
C HIS A 6 -6.85 4.66 -25.68
N PRO A 7 -6.65 3.42 -26.17
CA PRO A 7 -7.26 2.26 -25.52
C PRO A 7 -6.84 2.27 -24.04
N ILE A 8 -7.80 2.08 -23.13
CA ILE A 8 -7.46 2.01 -21.72
C ILE A 8 -6.65 0.72 -21.54
N HIS A 9 -5.38 0.83 -21.20
CA HIS A 9 -4.46 -0.29 -21.02
C HIS A 9 -4.65 -0.88 -19.62
N LEU A 10 -5.92 -1.16 -19.25
CA LEU A 10 -6.34 -1.62 -17.93
C LEU A 10 -5.47 -2.82 -17.49
N ILE A 11 -4.48 -2.51 -16.68
CA ILE A 11 -3.70 -3.35 -15.78
C ILE A 11 -2.87 -4.43 -16.47
N GLY A 12 -1.60 -4.10 -16.73
CA GLY A 12 -0.65 -4.95 -17.44
C GLY A 12 -0.55 -6.39 -16.97
N CYS A 13 -0.94 -6.73 -15.74
CA CYS A 13 -0.87 -8.09 -15.23
C CYS A 13 -2.22 -8.69 -14.82
N ILE A 14 -3.39 -8.13 -15.18
CA ILE A 14 -4.67 -8.77 -14.85
C ILE A 14 -5.15 -9.66 -16.01
N SER A 15 -5.55 -10.88 -15.69
CA SER A 15 -6.18 -11.77 -16.68
C SER A 15 -7.67 -11.44 -16.85
N GLY A 16 -8.14 -11.40 -18.09
CA GLY A 16 -9.56 -11.21 -18.41
C GLY A 16 -10.01 -9.74 -18.37
N VAL A 17 -9.09 -8.79 -18.56
CA VAL A 17 -9.35 -7.34 -18.52
C VAL A 17 -10.34 -6.88 -19.59
N GLU A 18 -10.43 -7.60 -20.70
CA GLU A 18 -11.41 -7.36 -21.76
C GLU A 18 -12.86 -7.53 -21.29
N GLN A 19 -13.10 -8.32 -20.23
CA GLN A 19 -14.42 -8.42 -19.61
C GLN A 19 -14.78 -7.13 -18.86
N LEU A 20 -13.77 -6.40 -18.36
CA LEU A 20 -13.92 -5.20 -17.53
C LEU A 20 -14.01 -3.91 -18.35
N ASP A 21 -13.65 -3.95 -19.64
CA ASP A 21 -13.70 -2.80 -20.56
C ASP A 21 -15.14 -2.51 -21.04
N VAL A 22 -16.04 -2.26 -20.09
CA VAL A 22 -17.41 -1.82 -20.34
C VAL A 22 -17.75 -0.64 -19.44
N HIS A 23 -18.37 0.38 -20.04
CA HIS A 23 -18.58 1.66 -19.36
C HIS A 23 -19.99 1.77 -18.76
N GLY A 24 -20.08 2.18 -17.50
CA GLY A 24 -21.34 2.59 -16.85
C GLY A 24 -22.34 1.47 -16.63
N THR A 25 -21.90 0.21 -16.62
CA THR A 25 -22.77 -0.96 -16.41
C THR A 25 -22.13 -1.95 -15.44
N ASN A 26 -22.96 -2.81 -14.86
CA ASN A 26 -22.50 -3.95 -14.09
C ASN A 26 -21.82 -4.97 -15.01
N VAL A 27 -20.78 -5.60 -14.49
CA VAL A 27 -19.93 -6.57 -15.18
C VAL A 27 -19.90 -7.87 -14.40
N ILE A 28 -19.97 -9.00 -15.10
CA ILE A 28 -19.67 -10.31 -14.51
C ILE A 28 -18.24 -10.66 -14.91
N TYR A 29 -17.34 -10.68 -13.93
CA TYR A 29 -15.97 -11.15 -14.12
C TYR A 29 -15.91 -12.66 -13.86
N ASN A 30 -15.54 -13.43 -14.87
CA ASN A 30 -15.32 -14.86 -14.75
C ASN A 30 -13.83 -15.13 -14.55
N LYS A 31 -13.46 -15.53 -13.33
CA LYS A 31 -12.07 -15.86 -12.96
C LYS A 31 -11.57 -17.05 -13.79
N SER A 32 -10.60 -16.81 -14.66
CA SER A 32 -9.86 -17.87 -15.35
C SER A 32 -8.83 -18.50 -14.41
N LYS A 33 -8.41 -19.73 -14.72
CA LYS A 33 -7.23 -20.30 -14.05
C LYS A 33 -6.00 -19.53 -14.52
N SER A 34 -5.04 -19.32 -13.63
CA SER A 34 -3.73 -18.82 -14.02
C SER A 34 -3.07 -19.88 -14.91
N ASP A 35 -2.95 -19.61 -16.21
CA ASP A 35 -2.37 -20.57 -17.17
C ASP A 35 -0.83 -20.59 -17.15
N GLY A 36 -0.21 -20.03 -16.10
CA GLY A 36 1.25 -19.85 -16.00
C GLY A 36 1.78 -18.67 -16.82
N ASN A 37 0.90 -17.88 -17.42
CA ASN A 37 1.23 -16.62 -18.10
C ASN A 37 1.57 -15.52 -17.08
N GLU A 38 2.16 -14.43 -17.56
CA GLU A 38 2.57 -13.23 -16.80
C GLU A 38 1.38 -12.43 -16.20
N GLU A 39 0.15 -12.92 -16.35
CA GLU A 39 -1.09 -12.32 -15.86
C GLU A 39 -1.68 -13.11 -14.68
N THR A 40 -2.28 -12.37 -13.75
CA THR A 40 -2.87 -12.82 -12.49
C THR A 40 -4.36 -12.48 -12.46
N PRO A 41 -5.25 -13.41 -12.09
CA PRO A 41 -6.68 -13.12 -11.97
C PRO A 41 -7.01 -12.26 -10.75
N LEU A 42 -8.15 -11.57 -10.78
CA LEU A 42 -8.69 -10.84 -9.63
C LEU A 42 -9.01 -11.78 -8.46
N GLU A 43 -8.87 -11.25 -7.24
CA GLU A 43 -9.17 -11.97 -6.01
C GLU A 43 -10.58 -11.65 -5.49
N SER A 44 -11.41 -12.68 -5.37
CA SER A 44 -12.86 -12.55 -5.09
C SER A 44 -13.18 -12.12 -3.66
N ASN A 45 -12.20 -12.17 -2.76
CA ASN A 45 -12.37 -11.78 -1.36
C ASN A 45 -12.23 -10.26 -1.13
N HIS A 46 -11.87 -9.48 -2.14
CA HIS A 46 -11.85 -8.02 -2.05
C HIS A 46 -13.22 -7.41 -2.34
N THR A 47 -13.51 -6.28 -1.67
CA THR A 47 -14.78 -5.54 -1.83
C THR A 47 -14.69 -4.41 -2.85
N HIS A 48 -13.50 -3.89 -3.09
CA HIS A 48 -13.23 -2.77 -3.99
C HIS A 48 -11.96 -3.05 -4.79
N PHE A 49 -11.92 -2.56 -6.03
CA PHE A 49 -10.77 -2.64 -6.91
C PHE A 49 -10.43 -1.24 -7.42
N ILE A 50 -9.15 -0.89 -7.40
CA ILE A 50 -8.61 0.33 -8.02
C ILE A 50 -7.65 -0.14 -9.10
N PHE A 51 -7.87 0.31 -10.33
CA PHE A 51 -7.07 -0.07 -11.48
C PHE A 51 -6.16 1.08 -11.89
N ILE A 52 -4.86 0.81 -11.89
CA ILE A 52 -3.83 1.77 -12.29
C ILE A 52 -3.33 1.36 -13.67
N ASP A 53 -3.37 2.31 -14.59
CA ASP A 53 -2.90 2.17 -15.95
C ASP A 53 -1.65 3.06 -16.12
N ASP A 54 -0.49 2.43 -16.30
CA ASP A 54 0.79 3.07 -16.59
C ASP A 54 1.21 2.91 -18.07
N GLY A 55 0.31 2.38 -18.91
CA GLY A 55 0.54 2.08 -20.32
C GLY A 55 1.36 0.80 -20.58
N THR A 56 1.87 0.12 -19.55
CA THR A 56 2.66 -1.10 -19.71
C THR A 56 1.79 -2.36 -19.73
N LYS A 57 2.29 -3.43 -20.35
CA LYS A 57 1.67 -4.77 -20.34
C LYS A 57 2.66 -5.78 -19.81
N HIS A 58 2.16 -6.71 -19.02
CA HIS A 58 2.86 -7.80 -18.36
C HIS A 58 4.03 -7.36 -17.46
N GLN A 59 3.96 -6.13 -16.95
CA GLN A 59 4.96 -5.58 -16.04
C GLN A 59 4.31 -5.26 -14.69
N TYR A 60 4.94 -5.76 -13.63
CA TYR A 60 4.53 -5.52 -12.25
C TYR A 60 5.14 -4.22 -11.74
N GLY A 61 4.41 -3.53 -10.85
CA GLY A 61 4.92 -2.38 -10.12
C GLY A 61 4.51 -1.02 -10.65
N GLY A 62 3.71 -0.95 -11.73
CA GLY A 62 3.11 0.31 -12.21
C GLY A 62 2.23 0.99 -11.16
N GLU A 63 1.70 0.22 -10.20
CA GLU A 63 0.89 0.73 -9.10
C GLU A 63 1.70 1.32 -7.94
N ASN A 64 3.01 1.09 -7.89
CA ASN A 64 3.82 1.35 -6.70
C ASN A 64 3.80 2.83 -6.27
N GLU A 65 4.03 3.73 -7.24
CA GLU A 65 4.05 5.17 -6.98
C GLU A 65 2.67 5.68 -6.56
N PHE A 66 1.62 5.26 -7.26
CA PHE A 66 0.25 5.62 -6.90
C PHE A 66 -0.10 5.17 -5.48
N ARG A 67 0.24 3.92 -5.13
CA ARG A 67 -0.01 3.36 -3.79
C ARG A 67 0.68 4.20 -2.71
N ALA A 68 1.95 4.55 -2.88
CA ALA A 68 2.70 5.34 -1.92
C ALA A 68 2.08 6.75 -1.72
N GLN A 69 1.71 7.42 -2.81
CA GLN A 69 1.05 8.73 -2.75
C GLN A 69 -0.33 8.65 -2.10
N PHE A 70 -1.10 7.60 -2.40
CA PHE A 70 -2.43 7.38 -1.83
C PHE A 70 -2.38 7.12 -0.32
N GLU A 71 -1.49 6.24 0.13
CA GLU A 71 -1.26 5.95 1.55
C GLU A 71 -0.88 7.22 2.33
N ARG A 72 0.01 8.05 1.74
CA ARG A 72 0.41 9.33 2.33
C ARG A 72 -0.72 10.35 2.37
N ALA A 73 -1.50 10.48 1.29
CA ALA A 73 -2.60 11.42 1.23
C ALA A 73 -3.66 11.11 2.32
N ILE A 74 -3.93 9.83 2.56
CA ILE A 74 -4.81 9.39 3.66
C ILE A 74 -4.16 9.69 5.01
N SER A 75 -2.87 9.41 5.20
CA SER A 75 -2.22 9.62 6.50
C SER A 75 -2.13 11.09 6.90
N GLU A 76 -2.09 12.00 5.92
CA GLU A 76 -2.12 13.46 6.10
C GLU A 76 -3.55 14.01 6.19
N GLU A 77 -4.57 13.20 5.87
CA GLU A 77 -5.97 13.61 5.97
C GLU A 77 -6.32 13.89 7.44
N SER A 78 -6.70 15.14 7.69
CA SER A 78 -7.09 15.60 9.02
C SER A 78 -8.55 15.24 9.27
N PHE A 79 -8.82 14.38 10.25
CA PHE A 79 -10.19 14.17 10.71
C PHE A 79 -10.43 14.99 11.98
N SER A 80 -11.46 15.83 11.96
CA SER A 80 -11.94 16.46 13.17
C SER A 80 -12.85 15.46 13.87
N LEU A 81 -12.41 14.88 14.99
CA LEU A 81 -13.29 14.17 15.91
C LEU A 81 -14.21 15.18 16.61
N GLU A 82 -15.05 15.88 15.84
CA GLU A 82 -15.92 16.92 16.34
C GLU A 82 -17.18 16.29 16.97
N SER A 83 -17.28 16.45 18.29
CA SER A 83 -18.55 16.61 19.01
C SER A 83 -19.39 15.35 19.27
N THR A 84 -18.97 14.52 20.22
CA THR A 84 -19.93 13.83 21.12
C THR A 84 -19.49 13.92 22.57
N ILE A 85 -19.25 15.13 23.05
CA ILE A 85 -19.44 15.46 24.48
C ILE A 85 -20.13 16.83 24.51
N ASN A 86 -21.45 16.81 24.64
CA ASN A 86 -22.25 18.00 24.94
C ASN A 86 -21.79 18.61 26.26
N ASN A 87 -22.01 19.93 26.38
CA ASN A 87 -22.07 20.75 27.59
C ASN A 87 -20.84 21.63 27.91
N ASN A 88 -20.90 22.87 27.41
CA ASN A 88 -20.65 24.08 28.20
C ASN A 88 -19.38 24.19 29.07
N GLN A 89 -18.18 23.74 28.67
CA GLN A 89 -16.95 24.21 29.32
C GLN A 89 -15.79 24.38 28.32
N MET A 90 -15.17 25.57 28.40
CA MET A 90 -13.87 26.02 27.88
C MET A 90 -13.42 25.55 26.49
N LYS A 91 -13.49 26.49 25.53
CA LYS A 91 -12.70 26.48 24.30
C LYS A 91 -11.20 26.60 24.63
N ASP A 92 -10.54 25.48 24.88
CA ASP A 92 -9.08 25.41 24.73
C ASP A 92 -8.71 25.16 23.26
N LYS A 93 -7.93 26.09 22.71
CA LYS A 93 -7.49 26.15 21.32
C LYS A 93 -6.34 25.17 21.04
N SER A 94 -6.53 23.89 21.31
CA SER A 94 -5.61 22.83 20.90
C SER A 94 -6.38 21.63 20.35
N ARG A 95 -7.33 21.87 19.45
CA ARG A 95 -7.85 20.80 18.60
C ARG A 95 -6.74 20.38 17.65
N GLN A 96 -5.86 19.53 18.16
CA GLN A 96 -4.96 18.72 17.39
C GLN A 96 -5.86 17.99 16.38
N SER A 97 -5.74 18.34 15.11
CA SER A 97 -6.36 17.57 14.05
C SER A 97 -5.67 16.21 14.08
N ASP A 98 -6.38 15.20 14.59
CA ASP A 98 -5.87 13.84 14.57
C ASP A 98 -5.88 13.38 13.11
N SER A 99 -4.70 13.04 12.61
CA SER A 99 -4.56 12.51 11.26
C SER A 99 -4.93 11.02 11.26
N ILE A 100 -5.30 10.48 10.11
CA ILE A 100 -5.65 9.06 10.01
C ILE A 100 -4.39 8.22 10.24
N PRO A 101 -4.34 7.34 11.25
CA PRO A 101 -3.18 6.48 11.46
C PRO A 101 -3.10 5.41 10.37
N VAL A 102 -2.00 5.40 9.63
CA VAL A 102 -1.72 4.39 8.60
C VAL A 102 -0.49 3.59 9.03
N VAL A 103 -0.51 2.28 8.79
CA VAL A 103 0.61 1.37 9.08
C VAL A 103 0.78 0.40 7.90
N LEU A 104 2.03 0.17 7.50
CA LEU A 104 2.36 -0.87 6.52
C LEU A 104 2.69 -2.17 7.25
N VAL A 105 2.02 -3.27 6.88
CA VAL A 105 2.33 -4.60 7.39
C VAL A 105 3.00 -5.42 6.30
N VAL A 106 4.14 -6.03 6.62
CA VAL A 106 4.92 -6.82 5.66
C VAL A 106 5.06 -8.25 6.17
N ILE A 107 4.69 -9.19 5.31
CA ILE A 107 4.74 -10.64 5.52
C ILE A 107 5.56 -11.19 4.36
N ASP A 108 6.73 -11.77 4.64
CA ASP A 108 7.73 -12.12 3.62
C ASP A 108 8.11 -10.91 2.73
N GLY A 109 8.92 -11.11 1.69
CA GLY A 109 9.15 -10.11 0.66
C GLY A 109 10.52 -10.19 0.00
N GLY A 110 10.61 -9.58 -1.17
CA GLY A 110 11.84 -9.51 -1.96
C GLY A 110 12.52 -8.15 -1.90
N LEU A 111 13.44 -7.91 -2.84
CA LEU A 111 14.18 -6.65 -2.96
C LEU A 111 13.25 -5.43 -3.15
N GLU A 112 12.19 -5.57 -3.94
CA GLU A 112 11.22 -4.49 -4.13
C GLU A 112 10.46 -4.15 -2.85
N THR A 113 10.22 -5.13 -1.97
CA THR A 113 9.62 -4.90 -0.65
C THR A 113 10.54 -4.08 0.24
N ILE A 114 11.86 -4.31 0.20
CA ILE A 114 12.84 -3.51 0.96
C ILE A 114 12.76 -2.02 0.57
N LYS A 115 12.65 -1.73 -0.74
CA LYS A 115 12.49 -0.36 -1.24
C LYS A 115 11.19 0.27 -0.73
N LYS A 116 10.07 -0.46 -0.77
CA LYS A 116 8.77 -0.02 -0.24
C LYS A 116 8.82 0.28 1.25
N VAL A 117 9.53 -0.54 2.04
CA VAL A 117 9.73 -0.31 3.47
C VAL A 117 10.54 0.97 3.71
N HIS A 118 11.63 1.17 2.96
CA HIS A 118 12.43 2.39 3.05
C HIS A 118 11.61 3.64 2.73
N GLU A 119 10.91 3.66 1.59
CA GLU A 119 10.03 4.76 1.17
C GLU A 119 8.95 5.05 2.23
N SER A 120 8.26 4.01 2.73
CA SER A 120 7.23 4.13 3.77
C SER A 120 7.75 4.86 5.00
N VAL A 121 8.90 4.45 5.54
CA VAL A 121 9.44 5.00 6.79
C VAL A 121 10.08 6.37 6.57
N ILE A 122 10.91 6.50 5.53
CA ILE A 122 11.77 7.68 5.34
C ILE A 122 11.00 8.82 4.69
N GLU A 123 10.20 8.55 3.68
CA GLU A 123 9.56 9.57 2.85
C GLU A 123 8.14 9.84 3.34
N ASN A 124 7.35 8.79 3.54
CA ASN A 124 5.92 8.91 3.87
C ASN A 124 5.62 8.97 5.38
N LYS A 125 6.64 8.73 6.22
CA LYS A 125 6.50 8.69 7.69
C LYS A 125 5.45 7.70 8.18
N ILE A 126 5.19 6.66 7.39
CA ILE A 126 4.27 5.57 7.73
C ILE A 126 5.07 4.46 8.43
N PRO A 127 4.74 4.14 9.69
CA PRO A 127 5.41 3.06 10.42
C PRO A 127 5.18 1.71 9.74
N VAL A 128 6.17 0.82 9.88
CA VAL A 128 6.16 -0.52 9.28
C VAL A 128 6.19 -1.57 10.38
N VAL A 129 5.28 -2.54 10.30
CA VAL A 129 5.28 -3.76 11.11
C VAL A 129 5.78 -4.91 10.24
N LEU A 130 6.92 -5.46 10.63
CA LEU A 130 7.55 -6.62 9.99
C LEU A 130 7.22 -7.89 10.79
N LEU A 131 6.80 -8.95 10.11
CA LEU A 131 6.56 -10.24 10.76
C LEU A 131 7.82 -11.12 10.64
N ALA A 132 8.55 -11.25 11.74
CA ALA A 132 9.70 -12.14 11.82
C ALA A 132 9.29 -13.62 11.64
N ASP A 133 10.25 -14.43 11.18
CA ASP A 133 10.13 -15.85 10.89
C ASP A 133 9.12 -16.17 9.76
N THR A 134 8.88 -15.20 8.88
CA THR A 134 8.04 -15.38 7.67
C THR A 134 8.85 -15.57 6.40
N GLY A 135 10.18 -15.38 6.46
CA GLY A 135 11.07 -15.48 5.31
C GLY A 135 11.47 -14.13 4.71
N GLY A 136 12.15 -14.21 3.55
CA GLY A 136 12.50 -13.08 2.70
C GLY A 136 13.15 -11.90 3.41
N CYS A 137 12.69 -10.69 3.08
CA CYS A 137 13.22 -9.46 3.67
C CYS A 137 12.86 -9.29 5.14
N CYS A 138 11.74 -9.86 5.61
CA CYS A 138 11.33 -9.73 7.01
C CYS A 138 12.36 -10.35 7.96
N ASP A 139 12.85 -11.55 7.65
CA ASP A 139 13.86 -12.22 8.47
C ASP A 139 15.22 -11.53 8.39
N LEU A 140 15.55 -10.96 7.23
CA LEU A 140 16.74 -10.13 7.08
C LEU A 140 16.68 -8.91 8.01
N PHE A 141 15.58 -8.15 7.99
CA PHE A 141 15.40 -7.00 8.88
C PHE A 141 15.41 -7.41 10.36
N ALA A 142 14.72 -8.50 10.72
CA ALA A 142 14.71 -9.02 12.08
C ALA A 142 16.14 -9.36 12.55
N LYS A 143 16.94 -10.02 11.70
CA LYS A 143 18.33 -10.34 12.02
C LYS A 143 19.20 -9.09 12.14
N CYS A 144 19.05 -8.13 11.24
CA CYS A 144 19.76 -6.85 11.33
C CYS A 144 19.42 -6.09 12.61
N TYR A 145 18.14 -6.06 13.01
CA TYR A 145 17.70 -5.43 14.24
C TYR A 145 18.28 -6.11 15.49
N GLN A 146 18.29 -7.45 15.52
CA GLN A 146 18.93 -8.21 16.60
C GLN A 146 20.42 -7.90 16.71
N LEU A 147 21.15 -7.97 15.60
CA LEU A 147 22.59 -7.68 15.56
C LEU A 147 22.87 -6.23 15.97
N TYR A 148 22.08 -5.28 15.46
CA TYR A 148 22.19 -3.88 15.84
C TYR A 148 22.06 -3.71 17.36
N ASN A 149 21.06 -4.32 17.98
CA ASN A 149 20.89 -4.23 19.43
C ASN A 149 22.02 -4.92 20.20
N GLU A 150 22.50 -6.07 19.74
CA GLU A 150 23.62 -6.79 20.35
C GLU A 150 24.91 -5.96 20.32
N TYR A 151 25.22 -5.34 19.16
CA TYR A 151 26.42 -4.54 18.97
C TYR A 151 26.31 -3.12 19.55
N HIS A 152 25.13 -2.50 19.52
CA HIS A 152 24.90 -1.15 20.05
C HIS A 152 24.84 -1.15 21.59
N LEU A 153 24.44 -2.25 22.22
CA LEU A 153 24.55 -2.42 23.68
C LEU A 153 25.98 -2.75 24.14
N THR A 154 26.82 -3.34 23.28
CA THR A 154 28.21 -3.69 23.61
C THR A 154 29.21 -2.58 23.28
N LEU A 155 28.94 -1.76 22.26
CA LEU A 155 29.66 -0.53 21.94
C LEU A 155 28.80 0.65 22.37
N LYS A 156 28.99 1.16 23.59
CA LYS A 156 28.56 2.53 23.94
C LYS A 156 29.32 3.50 23.03
N LEU A 157 28.81 3.70 21.81
CA LEU A 157 29.24 4.80 20.97
C LEU A 157 28.73 6.08 21.64
N PRO A 158 29.61 7.05 21.93
CA PRO A 158 29.18 8.32 22.49
C PRO A 158 28.25 9.04 21.50
N ASP A 159 27.24 9.70 22.06
CA ASP A 159 26.25 10.52 21.35
C ASP A 159 26.89 11.56 20.40
#